data_AF-A0A3C1YQF6-F1
#
_entry.id   AF-A0A3C1YQF6-F1
#
_cell.length_a   1.000
_cell.length_b   1.000
_cell.length_c   1.000
_cell.angle_alpha   90.00
_cell.angle_beta   90.00
_cell.angle_gamma   90.00
#
_symmetry.space_group_name_H-M   'P 1'
#
loop_
_entity.id
_entity.type
_entity.pdbx_description
1 polymer ?
#
loop_
_entity_poly.entity_id
_entity_poly.type
_entity_poly.pdbx_seq_one_letter_code
_entity_poly.pdbx_strand_id
1 'polypeptide(L)'
;MISSLLFGQSNGTFPKSKTDKALTKKLLELVKDFKGDVGIYVRHLKSGKTVEINADTLFPTASMVKVPIMIGIFDKVEKGELKYDSLLMYRDSLLYPGEDIVGTLKDS
;
A
#
# COMPACT_ATOMS: atom_id res chain seq x y z
N MET A 1 -7.43 25.45 26.94
CA MET A 1 -7.91 24.06 26.94
C MET A 1 -8.22 23.68 25.50
N ILE A 2 -7.28 23.02 24.82
CA ILE A 2 -7.49 22.52 23.46
C ILE A 2 -7.62 21.01 23.57
N SER A 3 -8.82 20.52 23.31
CA SER A 3 -9.17 19.10 23.35
C SER A 3 -8.44 18.38 22.23
N SER A 4 -7.48 17.54 22.58
CA SER A 4 -6.89 16.55 21.70
C SER A 4 -7.97 15.53 21.31
N LEU A 5 -8.30 15.48 20.01
CA LEU A 5 -9.06 14.35 19.46
C LEU A 5 -8.20 13.09 19.64
N LEU A 6 -8.65 12.22 20.55
CA LEU A 6 -8.15 10.87 20.73
C LEU A 6 -8.46 10.08 19.47
N PHE A 7 -7.47 9.92 18.59
CA PHE A 7 -7.48 8.79 17.66
C PHE A 7 -7.55 7.52 18.49
N GLY A 8 -8.58 6.71 18.24
CA GLY A 8 -8.84 5.47 18.95
C GLY A 8 -7.58 4.61 19.00
N GLN A 9 -7.08 4.41 20.21
CA GLN A 9 -6.11 3.37 20.52
C GLN A 9 -6.79 2.04 20.19
N SER A 10 -6.43 1.44 19.05
CA SER A 10 -6.74 0.04 18.83
C SER A 10 -5.93 -0.75 19.87
N ASN A 11 -6.63 -1.43 20.78
CA ASN A 11 -6.05 -2.34 21.77
C ASN A 11 -5.52 -3.64 21.13
N GLY A 12 -4.81 -3.52 20.01
CA GLY A 12 -3.92 -4.56 19.55
C GLY A 12 -2.63 -4.42 20.34
N THR A 13 -2.46 -5.17 21.43
CA THR A 13 -1.13 -5.43 22.00
C THR A 13 -0.34 -6.21 20.96
N PHE A 14 0.22 -5.52 19.97
CA PHE A 14 1.21 -6.10 19.09
C PHE A 14 2.39 -6.47 19.99
N PRO A 15 2.82 -7.74 20.01
CA PRO A 15 3.98 -8.14 20.79
C PRO A 15 5.14 -7.20 20.42
N LYS A 16 5.84 -6.69 21.45
CA LYS A 16 6.97 -5.78 21.30
C LYS A 16 7.90 -6.35 20.22
N SER A 17 7.92 -5.71 19.05
CA SER A 17 8.61 -6.25 17.89
C SER A 17 10.07 -6.44 18.23
N LYS A 18 10.59 -7.63 17.95
CA LYS A 18 12.03 -7.91 18.04
C LYS A 18 12.60 -7.84 16.63
N THR A 19 13.63 -7.02 16.43
CA THR A 19 14.35 -6.96 15.17
C THR A 19 14.96 -8.31 14.80
N ASP A 20 14.72 -8.78 13.59
CA ASP A 20 15.38 -9.99 13.06
C ASP A 20 16.77 -9.64 12.51
N LYS A 21 17.78 -9.67 13.38
CA LYS A 21 19.17 -9.30 13.05
C LYS A 21 19.74 -10.10 11.87
N ALA A 22 19.40 -11.38 11.76
CA ALA A 22 19.93 -12.25 10.70
C ALA A 22 19.37 -11.83 9.33
N LEU A 23 18.07 -11.53 9.26
CA LEU A 23 17.44 -11.02 8.04
C LEU A 23 17.89 -9.60 7.72
N THR A 24 18.00 -8.71 8.73
CA THR A 24 18.52 -7.34 8.55
C THR A 24 19.88 -7.35 7.86
N LYS A 25 20.83 -8.18 8.33
CA LYS A 25 22.16 -8.28 7.74
C LYS A 25 22.09 -8.66 6.25
N LYS A 26 21.29 -9.68 5.90
CA LYS A 26 21.13 -10.13 4.51
C LYS A 26 20.55 -9.04 3.61
N LEU A 27 19.54 -8.32 4.09
CA LEU A 27 18.91 -7.25 3.33
C LEU A 27 19.86 -6.06 3.13
N LEU A 28 20.62 -5.67 4.16
CA LEU A 28 21.66 -4.64 4.05
C LEU A 28 22.76 -5.03 3.05
N GLU A 29 23.19 -6.30 3.05
CA GLU A 29 24.17 -6.81 2.08
C GLU A 29 23.64 -6.75 0.63
N LEU A 30 22.35 -7.06 0.42
CA LEU A 30 21.72 -7.03 -0.90
C LEU A 30 21.59 -5.62 -1.48
N VAL A 31 21.32 -4.62 -0.63
CA VAL A 31 21.07 -3.25 -1.08
C VAL A 31 22.34 -2.40 -1.13
N LYS A 32 23.48 -2.88 -0.61
CA LYS A 32 24.69 -2.08 -0.41
C LYS A 32 25.21 -1.39 -1.69
N ASP A 33 25.09 -2.05 -2.82
CA ASP A 33 25.64 -1.59 -4.11
C ASP A 33 24.58 -0.89 -4.99
N PHE A 34 23.32 -0.84 -4.51
CA PHE A 34 22.22 -0.19 -5.21
C PHE A 34 22.47 1.31 -5.32
N LYS A 35 22.34 1.86 -6.53
CA LYS A 35 22.54 3.29 -6.82
C LYS A 35 21.22 4.06 -6.72
N GLY A 36 20.71 4.15 -5.51
CA GLY A 36 19.48 4.88 -5.18
C GLY A 36 19.06 4.64 -3.73
N ASP A 37 17.89 5.17 -3.37
CA ASP A 37 17.34 5.02 -2.03
C ASP A 37 16.50 3.75 -1.92
N VAL A 38 16.68 3.01 -0.82
CA VAL A 38 15.94 1.78 -0.55
C VAL A 38 15.24 1.87 0.80
N GLY A 39 13.92 1.64 0.79
CA GLY A 39 13.08 1.43 1.97
C GLY A 39 12.60 -0.01 2.03
N ILE A 40 12.77 -0.67 3.17
CA ILE A 40 12.31 -2.05 3.41
C ILE A 40 11.64 -2.13 4.78
N TYR A 41 10.39 -2.60 4.77
CA TYR A 41 9.68 -3.02 5.97
C TYR A 41 9.29 -4.49 5.85
N VAL A 42 9.67 -5.30 6.83
CA VAL A 42 9.23 -6.70 6.95
C VAL A 42 8.59 -6.88 8.31
N ARG A 43 7.42 -7.53 8.36
CA ARG A 43 6.79 -7.99 9.59
C ARG A 43 6.41 -9.47 9.46
N HIS A 44 7.02 -10.31 10.29
CA HIS A 44 6.60 -11.71 10.41
C HIS A 44 5.39 -11.81 11.34
N LEU A 45 4.21 -12.06 10.79
CA LEU A 45 2.93 -11.99 11.51
C LEU A 45 2.84 -12.94 12.72
N LYS A 46 3.41 -14.15 12.62
CA LYS A 46 3.34 -15.14 13.72
C LYS A 46 4.22 -14.78 14.91
N SER A 47 5.44 -14.31 14.66
CA SER A 47 6.40 -14.03 15.74
C SER A 47 6.50 -12.55 16.12
N GLY A 48 5.86 -11.67 15.36
CA GLY A 48 5.97 -10.22 15.53
C GLY A 48 7.35 -9.63 15.27
N LYS A 49 8.29 -10.39 14.68
CA LYS A 49 9.63 -9.87 14.37
C LYS A 49 9.56 -8.92 13.18
N THR A 50 10.38 -7.85 13.21
CA THR A 50 10.47 -6.89 12.10
C THR A 50 11.87 -6.73 11.55
N VAL A 51 11.94 -6.21 10.32
CA VAL A 51 13.12 -5.54 9.77
C VAL A 51 12.67 -4.19 9.24
N GLU A 52 13.43 -3.15 9.56
CA GLU A 52 13.13 -1.76 9.24
C GLU A 52 14.40 -1.12 8.69
N ILE A 53 14.38 -0.74 7.41
CA ILE A 53 15.46 -0.03 6.71
C ILE A 53 14.78 1.15 6.02
N ASN A 54 15.05 2.39 6.45
CA ASN A 54 14.36 3.60 5.95
C ASN A 54 12.81 3.45 5.88
N ALA A 55 12.23 2.74 6.85
CA ALA A 55 10.83 2.32 6.78
C ALA A 55 9.82 3.48 6.84
N ASP A 56 10.19 4.59 7.48
CA ASP A 56 9.35 5.80 7.63
C ASP A 56 9.70 6.89 6.60
N THR A 57 10.56 6.59 5.62
CA THR A 57 10.88 7.51 4.52
C THR A 57 9.77 7.51 3.47
N LEU A 58 9.47 8.68 2.91
CA LEU A 58 8.48 8.80 1.83
C LEU A 58 9.05 8.31 0.50
N PHE A 59 8.32 7.42 -0.17
CA PHE A 59 8.63 6.93 -1.52
C PHE A 59 7.42 7.10 -2.46
N PRO A 60 7.64 7.32 -3.77
CA PRO A 60 6.56 7.28 -4.75
C PRO A 60 5.86 5.92 -4.72
N THR A 61 4.53 5.93 -4.57
CA THR A 61 3.75 4.68 -4.43
C THR A 61 3.60 3.92 -5.75
N ALA A 62 3.76 4.60 -6.90
CA ALA A 62 3.45 4.05 -8.22
C ALA A 62 2.10 3.31 -8.19
N SER A 63 2.01 2.13 -8.80
CA SER A 63 0.77 1.34 -8.81
C SER A 63 0.34 0.78 -7.43
N MET A 64 1.13 0.95 -6.35
CA MET A 64 0.69 0.55 -5.00
C MET A 64 -0.47 1.40 -4.48
N VAL A 65 -0.66 2.62 -4.99
CA VAL A 65 -1.82 3.48 -4.66
C VAL A 65 -3.17 2.81 -4.97
N LYS A 66 -3.18 1.83 -5.88
CA LYS A 66 -4.40 1.07 -6.21
C LYS A 66 -4.94 0.28 -5.02
N VAL A 67 -4.10 -0.12 -4.05
CA VAL A 67 -4.54 -0.85 -2.85
C VAL A 67 -5.48 0.01 -1.98
N PRO A 68 -5.10 1.22 -1.50
CA PRO A 68 -6.03 2.06 -0.75
C PRO A 68 -7.23 2.54 -1.56
N ILE A 69 -7.08 2.78 -2.88
CA ILE A 69 -8.23 3.05 -3.76
C ILE A 69 -9.20 1.88 -3.73
N MET A 70 -8.71 0.64 -3.90
CA MET A 70 -9.50 -0.57 -3.88
C MET A 70 -10.19 -0.75 -2.52
N ILE A 71 -9.49 -0.53 -1.40
CA ILE A 71 -10.08 -0.55 -0.06
C ILE A 71 -11.28 0.42 0.02
N GLY A 72 -11.11 1.66 -0.45
CA GLY A 72 -12.19 2.65 -0.47
C GLY A 72 -13.37 2.26 -1.36
N ILE A 73 -13.11 1.64 -2.51
CA ILE A 73 -14.18 1.14 -3.40
C ILE A 73 -14.95 -0.01 -2.74
N PHE A 74 -14.26 -0.99 -2.14
CA PHE A 74 -14.93 -2.12 -1.49
C PHE A 74 -15.69 -1.71 -0.23
N ASP A 75 -15.20 -0.73 0.53
CA ASP A 75 -15.95 -0.12 1.65
C ASP A 75 -17.27 0.52 1.17
N LYS A 76 -17.25 1.21 0.02
CA LYS A 76 -18.47 1.77 -0.59
C LYS A 76 -19.42 0.70 -1.11
N VAL A 77 -18.88 -0.39 -1.66
CA VAL A 77 -19.68 -1.55 -2.09
C VAL A 77 -20.36 -2.20 -0.88
N GLU A 78 -19.62 -2.42 0.21
CA GLU A 78 -20.15 -2.99 1.46
C GLU A 78 -21.28 -2.13 2.05
N LYS A 79 -21.15 -0.80 1.96
CA LYS A 79 -22.18 0.16 2.40
C LYS A 79 -23.36 0.30 1.43
N GLY A 80 -23.32 -0.35 0.27
CA GLY A 80 -24.35 -0.23 -0.78
C GLY A 80 -24.33 1.11 -1.53
N GLU A 81 -23.28 1.92 -1.37
CA GLU A 81 -23.11 3.19 -2.10
C GLU A 81 -22.70 2.96 -3.56
N LEU A 82 -22.04 1.84 -3.84
CA LEU A 82 -21.65 1.40 -5.17
C LEU A 82 -22.11 -0.05 -5.38
N LYS A 83 -22.43 -0.42 -6.62
CA LYS A 83 -22.65 -1.82 -6.99
C LYS A 83 -21.37 -2.40 -7.57
N TYR A 84 -20.97 -3.58 -7.12
CA TYR A 84 -19.77 -4.26 -7.60
C TYR A 84 -19.81 -4.53 -9.11
N ASP A 85 -20.99 -4.86 -9.63
CA ASP A 85 -21.26 -5.17 -11.03
C ASP A 85 -21.72 -3.94 -11.84
N SER A 86 -21.40 -2.72 -11.37
CA SER A 86 -21.72 -1.50 -12.10
C SER A 86 -21.03 -1.50 -13.46
N LEU A 87 -21.81 -1.30 -14.52
CA LEU A 87 -21.25 -0.99 -15.83
C LEU A 87 -20.72 0.43 -15.81
N LEU A 88 -19.42 0.58 -16.09
CA LEU A 88 -18.75 1.86 -16.23
C LEU A 88 -18.42 2.07 -17.70
N MET A 89 -18.84 3.21 -18.24
CA MET A 89 -18.48 3.61 -19.61
C MET A 89 -17.07 4.21 -19.59
N TYR A 90 -16.15 3.57 -20.30
CA TYR A 90 -14.83 4.12 -20.54
C TYR A 90 -14.95 5.20 -21.62
N ARG A 91 -14.49 6.42 -21.33
CA ARG A 91 -14.55 7.54 -22.26
C ARG A 91 -13.18 7.81 -22.84
N ASP A 92 -13.11 8.21 -24.10
CA ASP A 92 -11.87 8.59 -24.79
C ASP A 92 -11.03 9.63 -24.01
N SER A 93 -11.68 10.49 -23.21
CA SER A 93 -11.02 11.45 -22.34
C SER A 93 -10.12 10.82 -21.25
N LEU A 94 -10.26 9.52 -21.01
CA LEU A 94 -9.49 8.76 -20.01
C LEU A 94 -8.37 7.92 -20.63
N LEU A 95 -8.23 7.94 -21.97
CA LEU A 95 -7.22 7.16 -22.69
C LEU A 95 -5.80 7.60 -22.31
N TYR A 96 -4.99 6.63 -21.89
CA TYR A 96 -3.53 6.75 -21.79
C TYR A 96 -2.86 5.94 -22.91
N PRO A 97 -2.47 6.58 -24.03
CA PRO A 97 -1.95 5.88 -25.20
C PRO A 97 -0.70 5.04 -24.86
N GLY A 98 -0.71 3.77 -25.31
CA GLY A 98 0.44 2.86 -25.19
C GLY A 98 0.56 2.11 -23.86
N GLU A 99 -0.13 2.55 -22.80
CA GLU A 99 -0.11 1.89 -21.48
C GLU A 99 -1.46 1.27 -21.09
N ASP A 100 -2.56 1.81 -21.62
CA ASP A 100 -3.91 1.42 -21.19
C ASP A 100 -4.59 0.42 -22.13
N ILE A 101 -4.57 -0.85 -21.75
CA ILE A 101 -5.30 -1.92 -22.45
C ILE A 101 -6.82 -1.68 -22.44
N VAL A 102 -7.37 -1.10 -21.37
CA VAL A 102 -8.81 -0.83 -21.28
C VAL A 102 -9.19 0.25 -22.29
N GLY A 103 -8.34 1.26 -22.50
CA GLY A 103 -8.53 2.28 -23.53
C GLY A 103 -8.43 1.78 -24.98
N THR A 104 -7.92 0.56 -25.20
CA THR A 104 -7.93 -0.07 -26.54
C THR A 104 -9.24 -0.79 -26.87
N LEU A 105 -10.07 -1.05 -25.87
CA LEU A 105 -11.42 -1.58 -26.02
C LEU A 105 -12.34 -0.45 -26.47
N LYS A 106 -12.13 0.04 -27.71
CA LYS A 106 -13.04 0.99 -28.34
C LYS A 106 -14.43 0.38 -28.37
N ASP A 107 -15.44 1.21 -28.10
CA ASP A 107 -16.84 0.87 -28.30
C ASP A 107 -17.01 0.23 -29.69
N SER A 108 -17.39 -1.05 -29.72
CA SER A 108 -17.99 -1.68 -30.89
C SER A 108 -19.49 -1.39 -30.88
#